data_AF-A0A2K3P6Z6-F1
#
_entry.id   AF-A0A2K3P6Z6-F1
#
_cell.length_a   1.000
_cell.length_b   1.000
_cell.length_c   1.000
_cell.angle_alpha   90.00
_cell.angle_beta   90.00
_cell.angle_gamma   90.00
#
_symmetry.space_group_name_H-M   'P 1'
#
loop_
_entity.id
_entity.type
_entity.pdbx_description
1 polymer ?
#
loop_
_entity_poly.entity_id
_entity_poly.type
_entity_poly.pdbx_seq_one_letter_code
_entity_poly.pdbx_strand_id
1 'polypeptide(L)'
;MVATTPAALHFLPPNTTTTKTIHFFSILKPNVISLRSFSHSSSSSSSLFSLSHRYPFSLPPCKCSFTAPVSTTTYEFSDNASEMELKLNIGSMDIRSTKDILVDANDTSLTIKVLRSGSPITLIETNPLFDRIKPSETIWYIDDDQLIVNFKKHDPELKWPDIMQSWESLAAGSSQLLQGTSIYLVGDSTEINQKVAEELATGLGYTPLGTKELLETYSNQTVDSFLGTALTLGLLAEGSDSVAEGEGAILESISSHVRTVVATLGGKHGAAGRSDKWRHLYAGFTVWLSQTEASDEDSAREETHRNVKDGVSAYTNADVVVKLQGWDPAYAKSVAQGCLSALKQLILSDKKLPGKKGLYIRLGCRGDWPNIQPPGWDPSREGGEIPGTQ
;
A
#
# COMPACT_ATOMS: atom_id res chain seq x y z
N MET A 1 -52.26 33.22 14.86
CA MET A 1 -51.54 32.63 16.01
C MET A 1 -51.32 31.17 15.70
N VAL A 2 -50.09 30.82 15.36
CA VAL A 2 -49.67 29.46 14.96
C VAL A 2 -49.18 28.76 16.22
N ALA A 3 -49.76 27.62 16.54
CA ALA A 3 -49.32 26.74 17.63
C ALA A 3 -48.88 25.41 17.01
N THR A 4 -47.58 25.20 17.01
CA THR A 4 -46.86 24.03 16.51
C THR A 4 -46.61 23.08 17.69
N THR A 5 -46.92 21.80 17.53
CA THR A 5 -46.43 20.69 18.36
C THR A 5 -46.22 19.47 17.45
N PRO A 6 -45.32 18.53 17.81
CA PRO A 6 -44.31 18.04 16.89
C PRO A 6 -44.48 16.58 16.45
N ALA A 7 -43.82 16.29 15.32
CA ALA A 7 -43.25 15.03 14.85
C ALA A 7 -43.74 13.68 15.43
N ALA A 8 -44.26 12.83 14.54
CA ALA A 8 -44.13 11.39 14.62
C ALA A 8 -43.60 10.87 13.26
N LEU A 9 -42.29 10.60 13.20
CA LEU A 9 -41.65 9.88 12.10
C LEU A 9 -41.46 8.44 12.54
N HIS A 10 -42.02 7.51 11.76
CA HIS A 10 -41.78 6.08 11.88
C HIS A 10 -40.33 5.78 11.51
N PHE A 11 -39.58 5.21 12.46
CA PHE A 11 -38.25 4.67 12.23
C PHE A 11 -38.35 3.30 11.54
N LEU A 12 -37.90 3.22 10.29
CA LEU A 12 -37.36 2.00 9.72
C LEU A 12 -35.85 1.98 10.03
N PRO A 13 -35.28 0.87 10.52
CA PRO A 13 -33.86 0.82 10.83
C PRO A 13 -33.03 0.88 9.53
N PRO A 14 -31.94 1.65 9.47
CA PRO A 14 -31.03 1.61 8.34
C PRO A 14 -30.24 0.29 8.39
N ASN A 15 -30.28 -0.43 7.27
CA ASN A 15 -29.35 -1.51 6.95
C ASN A 15 -27.91 -1.04 7.21
N THR A 16 -27.19 -1.84 7.99
CA THR A 16 -25.75 -1.70 8.23
C THR A 16 -24.98 -2.05 6.97
N THR A 17 -24.75 -1.07 6.11
CA THR A 17 -23.67 -1.13 5.13
C THR A 17 -22.42 -0.58 5.80
N THR A 18 -21.58 -1.48 6.33
CA THR A 18 -20.27 -1.12 6.87
C THR A 18 -19.41 -0.61 5.73
N THR A 19 -19.30 0.72 5.59
CA THR A 19 -18.42 1.37 4.64
C THR A 19 -16.97 1.01 4.99
N LYS A 20 -16.40 -0.02 4.33
CA LYS A 20 -14.97 -0.32 4.42
C LYS A 20 -14.22 0.83 3.74
N THR A 21 -13.50 1.64 4.52
CA THR A 21 -12.55 2.62 3.99
C THR A 21 -11.33 1.85 3.46
N ILE A 22 -11.21 1.75 2.15
CA ILE A 22 -10.02 1.20 1.48
C ILE A 22 -8.96 2.30 1.46
N HIS A 23 -7.74 1.97 1.90
CA HIS A 23 -6.59 2.89 1.85
C HIS A 23 -5.87 2.73 0.51
N PHE A 24 -5.61 3.85 -0.17
CA PHE A 24 -5.14 3.89 -1.56
C PHE A 24 -3.69 4.34 -1.65
N PHE A 25 -2.91 3.64 -2.48
CA PHE A 25 -1.56 4.04 -2.85
C PHE A 25 -1.31 3.76 -4.33
N SER A 26 -0.87 4.79 -5.05
CA SER A 26 -0.44 4.69 -6.45
C SER A 26 1.05 4.96 -6.55
N ILE A 27 1.78 4.07 -7.22
CA ILE A 27 3.21 4.28 -7.49
C ILE A 27 3.34 4.70 -8.95
N LEU A 28 3.61 5.99 -9.16
CA LEU A 28 3.96 6.51 -10.47
C LEU A 28 5.45 6.25 -10.75
N LYS A 29 5.79 5.91 -11.99
CA LYS A 29 7.19 5.80 -12.43
C LYS A 29 7.90 7.14 -12.23
N PRO A 30 9.11 7.17 -11.64
CA PRO A 30 9.96 8.35 -11.77
C PRO A 30 10.38 8.49 -13.24
N ASN A 31 9.99 9.59 -13.89
CA ASN A 31 10.51 9.94 -15.21
C ASN A 31 12.00 10.26 -15.08
N VAL A 32 12.88 9.31 -15.42
CA VAL A 32 14.31 9.58 -15.57
C VAL A 32 14.58 10.00 -17.01
N ILE A 33 14.81 11.30 -17.20
CA ILE A 33 15.37 11.87 -18.42
C ILE A 33 16.79 11.32 -18.58
N SER A 34 17.05 10.61 -19.67
CA SER A 34 18.40 10.21 -20.07
C SER A 34 19.23 11.46 -20.37
N LEU A 35 20.10 11.86 -19.43
CA LEU A 35 21.17 12.81 -19.69
C LEU A 35 22.24 12.11 -20.56
N ARG A 36 22.09 12.19 -21.89
CA ARG A 36 23.22 11.96 -22.79
C ARG A 36 24.18 13.14 -22.66
N SER A 37 25.37 12.84 -22.16
CA SER A 37 26.54 13.73 -22.18
C SER A 37 26.78 14.25 -23.60
N PHE A 38 26.77 15.57 -23.75
CA PHE A 38 27.33 16.23 -24.93
C PHE A 38 28.85 16.11 -24.88
N SER A 39 29.42 15.38 -25.83
CA SER A 39 30.84 15.48 -26.16
C SER A 39 30.94 15.91 -27.62
N HIS A 40 31.38 17.15 -27.83
CA HIS A 40 31.81 17.63 -29.14
C HIS A 40 33.11 16.91 -29.54
N SER A 41 33.11 16.22 -30.67
CA SER A 41 34.25 16.08 -31.57
C SER A 41 33.78 15.58 -32.94
N SER A 42 34.34 16.20 -33.96
CA SER A 42 33.97 16.18 -35.36
C SER A 42 34.29 14.86 -36.08
N SER A 43 33.52 14.54 -37.13
CA SER A 43 33.97 14.27 -38.52
C SER A 43 33.16 13.18 -39.23
N SER A 44 32.47 13.61 -40.29
CA SER A 44 32.39 12.96 -41.61
C SER A 44 31.50 11.73 -41.85
N SER A 45 30.52 11.98 -42.74
CA SER A 45 30.13 11.18 -43.91
C SER A 45 28.81 10.39 -43.88
N SER A 46 27.86 10.93 -44.66
CA SER A 46 26.93 10.27 -45.62
C SER A 46 25.94 9.22 -45.10
N SER A 47 24.67 9.14 -45.53
CA SER A 47 23.85 9.86 -46.51
C SER A 47 22.43 9.26 -46.49
N LEU A 48 21.42 10.11 -46.68
CA LEU A 48 20.11 9.88 -47.35
C LEU A 48 19.14 8.81 -46.80
N PHE A 49 17.92 9.22 -46.39
CA PHE A 49 16.68 9.12 -47.20
C PHE A 49 15.43 9.69 -46.48
N SER A 50 14.70 10.56 -47.21
CA SER A 50 13.24 10.80 -47.30
C SER A 50 12.38 11.01 -46.03
N LEU A 51 11.86 12.22 -45.74
CA LEU A 51 10.52 12.79 -46.12
C LEU A 51 9.32 11.86 -45.83
N SER A 52 8.15 12.27 -45.30
CA SER A 52 7.60 13.51 -44.72
C SER A 52 6.10 13.23 -44.50
N HIS A 53 5.51 13.54 -43.35
CA HIS A 53 4.10 13.98 -43.28
C HIS A 53 3.89 14.97 -42.12
N ARG A 54 3.37 16.15 -42.49
CA ARG A 54 3.03 17.30 -41.65
C ARG A 54 1.52 17.26 -41.34
N TYR A 55 1.12 17.67 -40.13
CA TYR A 55 0.29 18.86 -39.84
C TYR A 55 -0.06 18.95 -38.33
N PRO A 56 -0.48 20.13 -37.82
CA PRO A 56 0.00 20.68 -36.55
C PRO A 56 -1.13 21.05 -35.58
N PHE A 57 -0.97 20.77 -34.29
CA PHE A 57 -1.74 21.48 -33.26
C PHE A 57 -0.79 21.84 -32.11
N SER A 58 -0.31 23.08 -32.16
CA SER A 58 0.35 23.74 -31.04
C SER A 58 -0.70 24.36 -30.13
N LEU A 59 -0.92 23.76 -28.97
CA LEU A 59 -1.52 24.42 -27.81
C LEU A 59 -0.42 24.64 -26.75
N PRO A 60 -0.45 25.76 -26.01
CA PRO A 60 0.66 26.19 -25.18
C PRO A 60 0.83 25.26 -23.98
N PRO A 61 2.05 24.85 -23.62
CA PRO A 61 2.27 24.05 -22.42
C PRO A 61 1.94 24.91 -21.20
N CYS A 62 0.97 24.44 -20.42
CA CYS A 62 0.66 24.95 -19.10
C CYS A 62 1.92 24.90 -18.23
N LYS A 63 2.28 26.06 -17.66
CA LYS A 63 3.37 26.20 -16.69
C LYS A 63 2.94 25.53 -15.38
N CYS A 64 3.11 24.23 -15.29
CA CYS A 64 3.24 23.56 -14.00
C CYS A 64 4.71 23.60 -13.63
N SER A 65 5.09 24.57 -12.79
CA SER A 65 6.42 24.63 -12.19
C SER A 65 6.58 23.44 -11.25
N PHE A 66 7.08 22.32 -11.76
CA PHE A 66 7.65 21.27 -10.92
C PHE A 66 9.05 21.70 -10.52
N THR A 67 9.18 22.25 -9.31
CA THR A 67 10.47 22.37 -8.65
C THR A 67 10.93 20.97 -8.29
N ALA A 68 11.94 20.45 -9.00
CA ALA A 68 12.65 19.27 -8.57
C ALA A 68 13.18 19.49 -7.14
N PRO A 69 13.05 18.54 -6.20
CA PRO A 69 13.72 18.64 -4.91
C PRO A 69 15.24 18.58 -5.17
N VAL A 70 15.91 19.73 -5.01
CA VAL A 70 17.35 19.86 -5.14
C VAL A 70 18.01 19.48 -3.81
N SER A 71 18.81 18.41 -3.86
CA SER A 71 19.84 17.94 -2.91
C SER A 71 19.46 17.81 -1.44
N THR A 72 19.55 16.55 -0.97
CA THR A 72 19.62 16.10 0.43
C THR A 72 20.38 17.08 1.32
N THR A 73 19.64 17.92 2.05
CA THR A 73 20.17 18.52 3.28
C THR A 73 20.42 17.36 4.23
N THR A 74 21.64 17.23 4.74
CA THR A 74 21.98 16.22 5.73
C THR A 74 21.18 16.56 6.99
N TYR A 75 20.10 15.81 7.25
CA TYR A 75 19.30 15.95 8.45
C TYR A 75 19.66 14.85 9.44
N GLU A 76 19.52 15.14 10.73
CA GLU A 76 19.62 14.16 11.80
C GLU A 76 18.25 14.03 12.45
N PHE A 77 17.78 12.80 12.61
CA PHE A 77 16.50 12.51 13.25
C PHE A 77 16.73 11.64 14.48
N SER A 78 16.11 12.03 15.59
CA SER A 78 16.17 11.28 16.84
C SER A 78 14.79 11.13 17.45
N ASP A 79 14.53 9.93 17.98
CA ASP A 79 13.28 9.59 18.63
C ASP A 79 13.48 9.42 20.15
N ASN A 80 12.88 10.34 20.93
CA ASN A 80 12.93 10.39 22.39
C ASN A 80 11.54 10.12 22.98
N ALA A 81 11.09 8.86 22.97
CA ALA A 81 9.82 8.41 23.57
C ALA A 81 8.58 9.25 23.18
N SER A 82 8.27 10.32 23.93
CA SER A 82 7.15 11.24 23.65
C SER A 82 7.48 12.38 22.69
N GLU A 83 8.76 12.68 22.50
CA GLU A 83 9.26 13.79 21.69
C GLU A 83 10.20 13.27 20.61
N MET A 84 10.25 13.95 19.47
CA MET A 84 11.15 13.62 18.36
C MET A 84 11.86 14.89 17.94
N GLU A 85 13.12 14.79 17.56
CA GLU A 85 13.92 15.95 17.18
C GLU A 85 14.49 15.75 15.78
N LEU A 86 14.28 16.75 14.94
CA LEU A 86 14.83 16.86 13.59
C LEU A 86 15.79 18.06 13.56
N LYS A 87 17.04 17.78 13.24
CA LYS A 87 18.08 18.79 13.06
C LYS A 87 18.43 18.92 11.59
N LEU A 88 18.43 20.16 11.11
CA LEU A 88 18.76 20.52 9.73
C LEU A 88 19.93 21.48 9.72
N ASN A 89 21.00 21.14 8.99
CA ASN A 89 22.11 22.06 8.79
C ASN A 89 21.72 23.17 7.81
N ILE A 90 21.71 24.41 8.32
CA ILE A 90 21.35 25.61 7.56
C ILE A 90 22.51 26.60 7.41
N GLY A 91 23.67 26.36 8.03
CA GLY A 91 24.82 27.30 8.00
C GLY A 91 25.44 27.56 6.63
N SER A 92 25.20 26.69 5.65
CA SER A 92 25.61 26.92 4.25
C SER A 92 24.65 27.82 3.45
N MET A 93 23.50 28.14 4.03
CA MET A 93 22.47 28.97 3.42
C MET A 93 22.56 30.36 4.04
N ASP A 94 22.68 31.41 3.22
CA ASP A 94 22.78 32.82 3.67
C ASP A 94 21.50 33.32 4.36
N ILE A 95 21.12 32.70 5.48
CA ILE A 95 19.91 33.01 6.25
C ILE A 95 20.22 34.19 7.14
N ARG A 96 19.54 35.31 6.88
CA ARG A 96 19.79 36.57 7.59
C ARG A 96 18.82 36.78 8.75
N SER A 97 17.70 36.03 8.80
CA SER A 97 16.68 36.14 9.84
C SER A 97 15.82 34.88 9.96
N THR A 98 15.26 34.62 11.15
CA THR A 98 14.21 33.60 11.37
C THR A 98 12.97 33.82 10.48
N LYS A 99 12.74 35.04 10.00
CA LYS A 99 11.65 35.39 9.07
C LYS A 99 11.79 34.75 7.70
N ASP A 100 12.99 34.29 7.36
CA ASP A 100 13.25 33.61 6.09
C ASP A 100 12.92 32.11 6.18
N ILE A 101 12.58 31.58 7.36
CA ILE A 101 12.24 30.16 7.56
C ILE A 101 10.74 30.00 7.75
N LEU A 102 10.16 29.09 6.98
CA LEU A 102 8.76 28.69 7.04
C LEU A 102 8.71 27.22 7.44
N VAL A 103 8.26 26.95 8.67
CA VAL A 103 7.97 25.60 9.17
C VAL A 103 6.46 25.46 9.29
N ASP A 104 5.90 24.59 8.46
CA ASP A 104 4.48 24.23 8.46
C ASP A 104 4.34 22.77 8.87
N ALA A 105 3.72 22.54 10.02
CA ALA A 105 3.51 21.22 10.58
C ALA A 105 2.00 20.99 10.77
N ASN A 106 1.49 19.93 10.16
CA ASN A 106 0.14 19.43 10.38
C ASN A 106 0.20 18.06 11.07
N ASP A 107 -0.95 17.51 11.44
CA ASP A 107 -1.03 16.22 12.14
C ASP A 107 -0.26 15.10 11.44
N THR A 108 -0.21 15.11 10.10
CA THR A 108 0.39 14.03 9.28
C THR A 108 1.42 14.53 8.27
N SER A 109 1.80 15.81 8.28
CA SER A 109 2.73 16.35 7.29
C SER A 109 3.64 17.41 7.90
N LEU A 110 4.85 17.53 7.35
CA LEU A 110 5.79 18.59 7.69
C LEU A 110 6.39 19.16 6.42
N THR A 111 6.37 20.49 6.30
CA THR A 111 7.01 21.24 5.24
C THR A 111 7.91 22.30 5.83
N ILE A 112 9.19 22.26 5.47
CA ILE A 112 10.19 23.24 5.88
C ILE A 112 10.71 23.91 4.62
N LYS A 113 10.54 25.22 4.52
CA LYS A 113 10.98 26.05 3.40
C LYS A 113 11.84 27.19 3.90
N VAL A 114 12.85 27.56 3.13
CA VAL A 114 13.70 28.72 3.38
C VAL A 114 13.60 29.69 2.21
N LEU A 115 13.32 30.95 2.49
CA LEU A 115 13.20 32.02 1.52
C LEU A 115 14.62 32.50 1.13
N ARG A 116 15.00 32.33 -0.14
CA ARG A 116 16.29 32.82 -0.66
C ARG A 116 16.05 33.74 -1.86
N SER A 117 16.57 34.96 -1.80
CA SER A 117 16.58 35.91 -2.92
C SER A 117 15.23 36.03 -3.67
N GLY A 118 14.12 35.95 -2.94
CA GLY A 118 12.76 36.07 -3.48
C GLY A 118 12.06 34.76 -3.89
N SER A 119 12.72 33.60 -3.84
CA SER A 119 12.09 32.29 -4.08
C SER A 119 12.25 31.33 -2.89
N PRO A 120 11.18 30.67 -2.43
CA PRO A 120 11.27 29.65 -1.39
C PRO A 120 11.93 28.37 -1.93
N ILE A 121 12.92 27.87 -1.18
CA ILE A 121 13.56 26.56 -1.38
C ILE A 121 12.97 25.61 -0.35
N THR A 122 12.45 24.47 -0.78
CA THR A 122 11.97 23.41 0.13
C THR A 122 13.16 22.61 0.65
N LEU A 123 13.33 22.56 1.97
CA LEU A 123 14.33 21.72 2.65
C LEU A 123 13.79 20.33 2.94
N ILE A 124 12.58 20.28 3.52
CA ILE A 124 11.89 19.04 3.83
C ILE A 124 10.43 19.18 3.42
N GLU A 125 9.92 18.15 2.76
CA GLU A 125 8.50 18.00 2.47
C GLU A 125 8.14 16.54 2.72
N THR A 126 7.34 16.32 3.76
CA THR A 126 6.85 15.00 4.14
C THR A 126 5.34 15.00 4.11
N ASN A 127 4.78 14.17 3.25
CA ASN A 127 3.36 13.89 3.22
C ASN A 127 3.18 12.46 2.67
N PRO A 128 2.87 11.45 3.51
CA PRO A 128 2.60 11.50 4.96
C PRO A 128 3.84 11.27 5.85
N LEU A 129 3.79 11.73 7.10
CA LEU A 129 4.69 11.34 8.21
C LEU A 129 4.54 9.86 8.60
N PHE A 130 5.42 9.35 9.46
CA PHE A 130 5.34 7.96 9.94
C PHE A 130 4.04 7.69 10.72
N ASP A 131 3.71 8.51 11.72
CA ASP A 131 2.42 8.55 12.43
C ASP A 131 2.00 10.02 12.68
N ARG A 132 0.99 10.25 13.52
CA ARG A 132 0.49 11.58 13.87
C ARG A 132 1.37 12.27 14.90
N ILE A 133 1.60 13.56 14.67
CA ILE A 133 2.18 14.48 15.66
C ILE A 133 1.09 15.36 16.27
N LYS A 134 1.42 16.11 17.31
CA LYS A 134 0.56 17.18 17.87
C LYS A 134 1.10 18.54 17.44
N PRO A 135 0.57 19.15 16.36
CA PRO A 135 1.14 20.38 15.80
C PRO A 135 1.18 21.56 16.78
N SER A 136 0.18 21.67 17.66
CA SER A 136 0.11 22.72 18.68
C SER A 136 1.23 22.65 19.72
N GLU A 137 1.90 21.50 19.82
CA GLU A 137 3.01 21.24 20.74
C GLU A 137 4.35 21.12 19.99
N THR A 138 4.35 21.31 18.67
CA THR A 138 5.57 21.34 17.85
C THR A 138 6.23 22.70 17.99
N ILE A 139 7.51 22.70 18.34
CA ILE A 139 8.32 23.92 18.45
C ILE A 139 9.53 23.82 17.54
N TRP A 140 10.02 24.97 17.08
CA TRP A 140 11.27 25.04 16.32
C TRP A 140 12.07 26.26 16.74
N TYR A 141 13.39 26.14 16.63
CA TYR A 141 14.33 27.20 16.93
C TYR A 141 15.62 27.02 16.12
N ILE A 142 16.43 28.07 16.05
CA ILE A 142 17.75 28.04 15.45
C ILE A 142 18.77 27.94 16.58
N ASP A 143 19.67 26.97 16.48
CA ASP A 143 20.82 26.80 17.37
C ASP A 143 22.09 26.81 16.50
N ASP A 144 22.90 27.85 16.66
CA ASP A 144 24.02 28.18 15.77
C ASP A 144 23.63 28.12 14.27
N ASP A 145 24.15 27.11 13.56
CA ASP A 145 23.96 26.87 12.14
C ASP A 145 22.93 25.75 11.86
N GLN A 146 22.11 25.40 12.85
CA GLN A 146 21.13 24.32 12.77
C GLN A 146 19.70 24.80 13.04
N LEU A 147 18.77 24.38 12.18
CA LEU A 147 17.34 24.46 12.46
C LEU A 147 16.93 23.19 13.20
N ILE A 148 16.45 23.34 14.44
CA ILE A 148 15.97 22.25 15.27
C ILE A 148 14.45 22.32 15.32
N VAL A 149 13.80 21.20 14.99
CA VAL A 149 12.34 21.04 15.08
C VAL A 149 12.06 19.90 16.04
N ASN A 150 11.36 20.22 17.13
CA ASN A 150 10.92 19.23 18.12
C ASN A 150 9.42 18.97 17.94
N PHE A 151 9.08 17.71 17.70
CA PHE A 151 7.71 17.21 17.54
C PHE A 151 7.27 16.47 18.77
N LYS A 152 6.01 16.67 19.15
CA LYS A 152 5.34 15.82 20.13
C LYS A 152 4.56 14.72 19.44
N LYS A 153 4.80 13.47 19.81
CA LYS A 153 4.05 12.32 19.27
C LYS A 153 2.60 12.33 19.75
N HIS A 154 1.71 11.85 18.89
CA HIS A 154 0.38 11.45 19.33
C HIS A 154 0.43 10.16 20.15
N ASP A 155 1.22 9.18 19.70
CA ASP A 155 1.45 7.90 20.39
C ASP A 155 2.90 7.81 20.91
N PRO A 156 3.13 7.91 22.23
CA PRO A 156 4.48 7.87 22.80
C PRO A 156 5.12 6.47 22.78
N GLU A 157 4.33 5.40 22.59
CA GLU A 157 4.85 4.02 22.59
C GLU A 157 5.34 3.57 21.21
N LEU A 158 4.87 4.24 20.15
CA LEU A 158 5.29 3.94 18.79
C LEU A 158 6.69 4.49 18.52
N LYS A 159 7.61 3.62 18.12
CA LYS A 159 8.96 4.03 17.72
C LYS A 159 8.95 4.51 16.28
N TRP A 160 9.63 5.62 16.03
CA TRP A 160 9.78 6.20 14.71
C TRP A 160 11.21 5.95 14.23
N PRO A 161 11.42 5.11 13.20
CA PRO A 161 12.76 4.88 12.67
C PRO A 161 13.33 6.11 11.95
N ASP A 162 12.47 6.91 11.32
CA ASP A 162 12.81 8.11 10.57
C ASP A 162 11.58 9.03 10.44
N ILE A 163 11.80 10.29 10.06
CA ILE A 163 10.72 11.25 9.73
C ILE A 163 10.10 10.94 8.37
N MET A 164 10.89 10.43 7.43
CA MET A 164 10.47 10.10 6.07
C MET A 164 10.00 8.65 5.97
N GLN A 165 9.11 8.38 5.01
CA GLN A 165 8.72 7.03 4.63
C GLN A 165 9.67 6.44 3.58
N SER A 166 10.97 6.44 3.89
CA SER A 166 11.96 5.67 3.13
C SER A 166 11.69 4.17 3.29
N TRP A 167 12.25 3.35 2.38
CA TRP A 167 12.16 1.89 2.52
C TRP A 167 12.70 1.42 3.86
N GLU A 168 13.85 1.93 4.27
CA GLU A 168 14.54 1.55 5.49
C GLU A 168 13.70 1.91 6.73
N SER A 169 13.08 3.09 6.72
CA SER A 169 12.14 3.54 7.76
C SER A 169 10.89 2.68 7.83
N LEU A 170 10.24 2.46 6.70
CA LEU A 170 9.03 1.65 6.62
C LEU A 170 9.29 0.20 7.01
N ALA A 171 10.36 -0.41 6.54
CA ALA A 171 10.73 -1.79 6.86
C ALA A 171 10.98 -1.96 8.37
N ALA A 172 11.78 -1.07 8.97
CA ALA A 172 12.06 -1.11 10.40
C ALA A 172 10.80 -0.90 11.24
N GLY A 173 10.00 0.10 10.93
CA GLY A 173 8.84 0.49 11.75
C GLY A 173 7.60 -0.38 11.53
N SER A 174 7.37 -0.89 10.32
CA SER A 174 6.21 -1.73 10.01
C SER A 174 6.26 -3.07 10.75
N SER A 175 7.46 -3.57 11.07
CA SER A 175 7.62 -4.80 11.87
C SER A 175 6.95 -4.71 13.25
N GLN A 176 7.00 -3.53 13.89
CA GLN A 176 6.32 -3.25 15.16
C GLN A 176 4.80 -3.15 14.97
N LEU A 177 4.36 -2.47 13.90
CA LEU A 177 2.94 -2.24 13.60
C LEU A 177 2.19 -3.55 13.28
N LEU A 178 2.82 -4.46 12.54
CA LEU A 178 2.22 -5.73 12.14
C LEU A 178 2.08 -6.73 13.30
N GLN A 179 2.84 -6.55 14.38
CA GLN A 179 2.83 -7.44 15.56
C GLN A 179 3.04 -8.93 15.22
N GLY A 180 3.77 -9.22 14.14
CA GLY A 180 4.00 -10.58 13.65
C GLY A 180 2.89 -11.16 12.78
N THR A 181 1.86 -10.37 12.44
CA THR A 181 0.80 -10.77 11.51
C THR A 181 1.37 -10.93 10.10
N SER A 182 1.05 -12.06 9.46
CA SER A 182 1.53 -12.37 8.11
C SER A 182 0.86 -11.50 7.04
N ILE A 183 1.48 -11.40 5.88
CA ILE A 183 1.00 -10.62 4.73
C ILE A 183 0.73 -11.58 3.56
N TYR A 184 -0.39 -11.40 2.87
CA TYR A 184 -0.78 -12.15 1.68
C TYR A 184 -0.86 -11.19 0.49
N LEU A 185 -0.06 -11.43 -0.53
CA LEU A 185 -0.09 -10.69 -1.78
C LEU A 185 -0.99 -11.42 -2.78
N VAL A 186 -2.03 -10.72 -3.23
CA VAL A 186 -3.03 -11.22 -4.17
C VAL A 186 -3.09 -10.31 -5.39
N GLY A 187 -3.48 -10.84 -6.54
CA GLY A 187 -3.59 -10.07 -7.78
C GLY A 187 -3.52 -10.95 -9.00
N ASP A 188 -3.65 -10.37 -10.19
CA ASP A 188 -3.74 -11.15 -11.43
C ASP A 188 -2.42 -11.82 -11.85
N SER A 189 -1.28 -11.33 -11.36
CA SER A 189 0.04 -11.83 -11.78
C SER A 189 0.79 -12.53 -10.63
N THR A 190 1.02 -13.83 -10.80
CA THR A 190 1.85 -14.63 -9.89
C THR A 190 3.27 -14.09 -9.77
N GLU A 191 3.86 -13.63 -10.88
CA GLU A 191 5.23 -13.11 -10.91
C GLU A 191 5.38 -11.84 -10.06
N ILE A 192 4.43 -10.91 -10.20
CA ILE A 192 4.41 -9.67 -9.41
C ILE A 192 4.30 -10.01 -7.92
N ASN A 193 3.34 -10.87 -7.57
CA ASN A 193 3.13 -11.30 -6.19
C ASN A 193 4.41 -11.92 -5.62
N GLN A 194 5.09 -12.81 -6.36
CA GLN A 194 6.31 -13.46 -5.89
C GLN A 194 7.46 -12.47 -5.68
N LYS A 195 7.75 -11.61 -6.66
CA LYS A 195 8.87 -10.66 -6.57
C LYS A 195 8.67 -9.65 -5.46
N VAL A 196 7.46 -9.15 -5.28
CA VAL A 196 7.15 -8.21 -4.20
C VAL A 196 7.18 -8.90 -2.84
N ALA A 197 6.76 -10.17 -2.74
CA ALA A 197 6.82 -10.93 -1.50
C ALA A 197 8.27 -11.15 -1.02
N GLU A 198 9.19 -11.47 -1.95
CA GLU A 198 10.62 -11.63 -1.66
C GLU A 198 11.22 -10.35 -1.05
N GLU A 199 10.94 -9.20 -1.66
CA GLU A 199 11.42 -7.90 -1.17
C GLU A 199 10.81 -7.52 0.18
N LEU A 200 9.48 -7.70 0.34
CA LEU A 200 8.79 -7.45 1.61
C LEU A 200 9.30 -8.34 2.73
N ALA A 201 9.47 -9.63 2.47
CA ALA A 201 9.98 -10.57 3.45
C ALA A 201 11.40 -10.21 3.90
N THR A 202 12.25 -9.84 2.94
CA THR A 202 13.63 -9.39 3.21
C THR A 202 13.64 -8.13 4.07
N GLY A 203 12.82 -7.14 3.75
CA GLY A 203 12.72 -5.89 4.51
C GLY A 203 12.20 -6.08 5.93
N LEU A 204 11.17 -6.92 6.11
CA LEU A 204 10.53 -7.17 7.41
C LEU A 204 11.27 -8.21 8.27
N GLY A 205 12.22 -8.96 7.69
CA GLY A 205 12.80 -10.15 8.32
C GLY A 205 11.78 -11.29 8.48
N TYR A 206 10.82 -11.38 7.57
CA TYR A 206 9.77 -12.41 7.54
C TYR A 206 10.19 -13.56 6.60
N THR A 207 9.49 -14.69 6.67
CA THR A 207 9.73 -15.81 5.75
C THR A 207 8.93 -15.63 4.46
N PRO A 208 9.56 -15.54 3.27
CA PRO A 208 8.84 -15.52 2.02
C PRO A 208 8.30 -16.92 1.70
N LEU A 209 7.03 -17.00 1.28
CA LEU A 209 6.38 -18.26 0.87
C LEU A 209 5.67 -18.06 -0.46
N GLY A 210 6.01 -18.84 -1.48
CA GLY A 210 5.27 -18.87 -2.75
C GLY A 210 4.30 -20.05 -2.78
N THR A 211 3.00 -19.80 -2.92
CA THR A 211 2.02 -20.91 -3.01
C THR A 211 2.24 -21.76 -4.26
N LYS A 212 2.73 -21.17 -5.36
CA LYS A 212 3.16 -21.89 -6.56
C LYS A 212 4.20 -22.95 -6.24
N GLU A 213 5.32 -22.55 -5.64
CA GLU A 213 6.45 -23.43 -5.32
C GLU A 213 6.04 -24.54 -4.35
N LEU A 214 5.23 -24.19 -3.35
CA LEU A 214 4.68 -25.16 -2.40
C LEU A 214 3.78 -26.18 -3.12
N LEU A 215 2.87 -25.72 -3.99
CA LEU A 215 1.97 -26.59 -4.73
C LEU A 215 2.72 -27.54 -5.66
N GLU A 216 3.73 -27.05 -6.36
CA GLU A 216 4.56 -27.87 -7.25
C GLU A 216 5.37 -28.90 -6.46
N THR A 217 5.86 -28.52 -5.28
CA THR A 217 6.58 -29.43 -4.37
C THR A 217 5.68 -30.53 -3.82
N TYR A 218 4.46 -30.21 -3.38
CA TYR A 218 3.53 -31.21 -2.83
C TYR A 218 2.91 -32.11 -3.90
N SER A 219 2.68 -31.60 -5.10
CA SER A 219 2.07 -32.36 -6.20
C SER A 219 3.07 -33.14 -7.06
N ASN A 220 4.37 -32.85 -6.96
CA ASN A 220 5.41 -33.33 -7.86
C ASN A 220 5.12 -33.02 -9.35
N GLN A 221 4.30 -32.01 -9.63
CA GLN A 221 3.92 -31.58 -10.98
C GLN A 221 4.01 -30.06 -11.07
N THR A 222 4.35 -29.54 -12.24
CA THR A 222 4.31 -28.08 -12.45
C THR A 222 2.88 -27.61 -12.68
N VAL A 223 2.56 -26.39 -12.23
CA VAL A 223 1.23 -25.79 -12.48
C VAL A 223 0.97 -25.71 -13.99
N ASP A 224 2.01 -25.42 -14.77
CA ASP A 224 1.94 -25.34 -16.23
C ASP A 224 1.64 -26.70 -16.88
N SER A 225 2.15 -27.81 -16.32
CA SER A 225 1.82 -29.16 -16.80
C SER A 225 0.39 -29.55 -16.47
N PHE A 226 -0.12 -29.13 -15.31
CA PHE A 226 -1.50 -29.39 -14.90
C PHE A 226 -2.49 -28.63 -15.79
N LEU A 227 -2.21 -27.35 -16.06
CA LEU A 227 -3.00 -26.55 -17.00
C LEU A 227 -2.86 -27.05 -18.44
N GLY A 228 -1.67 -27.47 -18.87
CA GLY A 228 -1.43 -27.98 -20.23
C GLY A 228 -2.10 -29.33 -20.52
N THR A 229 -2.19 -30.22 -19.54
CA THR A 229 -2.94 -31.48 -19.67
C THR A 229 -4.45 -31.22 -19.71
N ALA A 230 -4.96 -30.31 -18.87
CA ALA A 230 -6.36 -29.87 -18.92
C ALA A 230 -6.70 -29.16 -20.25
N LEU A 231 -5.79 -28.33 -20.79
CA LEU A 231 -5.92 -27.69 -22.10
C LEU A 231 -6.04 -28.74 -23.21
N THR A 232 -5.20 -29.77 -23.20
CA THR A 232 -5.19 -30.84 -24.22
C THR A 232 -6.48 -31.68 -24.18
N LEU A 233 -7.11 -31.78 -23.00
CA LEU A 233 -8.36 -32.52 -22.80
C LEU A 233 -9.63 -31.65 -22.85
N GLY A 234 -9.50 -30.33 -23.04
CA GLY A 234 -10.65 -29.41 -23.06
C GLY A 234 -11.31 -29.17 -21.69
N LEU A 235 -10.63 -29.54 -20.58
CA LEU A 235 -11.12 -29.49 -19.20
C LEU A 235 -10.54 -28.30 -18.42
N LEU A 236 -10.30 -27.17 -19.09
CA LEU A 236 -9.66 -25.99 -18.49
C LEU A 236 -10.31 -25.50 -17.19
N ALA A 237 -11.63 -25.65 -17.06
CA ALA A 237 -12.35 -25.31 -15.83
C ALA A 237 -12.00 -26.27 -14.69
N GLU A 238 -12.04 -27.59 -14.93
CA GLU A 238 -11.69 -28.60 -13.93
C GLU A 238 -10.22 -28.50 -13.50
N GLY A 239 -9.32 -28.17 -14.45
CA GLY A 239 -7.93 -27.89 -14.16
C GLY A 239 -7.74 -26.65 -13.29
N SER A 240 -8.41 -25.56 -13.63
CA SER A 240 -8.38 -24.31 -12.84
C SER A 240 -8.97 -24.48 -11.44
N ASP A 241 -10.03 -25.29 -11.31
CA ASP A 241 -10.70 -25.58 -10.05
C ASP A 241 -9.79 -26.42 -9.15
N SER A 242 -9.18 -27.47 -9.67
CA SER A 242 -8.27 -28.31 -8.90
C SER A 242 -7.00 -27.58 -8.46
N VAL A 243 -6.45 -26.65 -9.26
CA VAL A 243 -5.31 -25.81 -8.84
C VAL A 243 -5.71 -24.92 -7.67
N ALA A 244 -6.87 -24.28 -7.75
CA ALA A 244 -7.37 -23.41 -6.69
C ALA A 244 -7.72 -24.18 -5.41
N GLU A 245 -8.23 -25.41 -5.51
CA GLU A 245 -8.43 -26.29 -4.35
C GLU A 245 -7.09 -26.68 -3.70
N GLY A 246 -6.10 -27.04 -4.51
CA GLY A 246 -4.75 -27.36 -4.02
C GLY A 246 -4.09 -26.17 -3.33
N GLU A 247 -4.15 -24.98 -3.93
CA GLU A 247 -3.70 -23.75 -3.29
C GLU A 247 -4.50 -23.44 -2.02
N GLY A 248 -5.81 -23.67 -2.02
CA GLY A 248 -6.68 -23.49 -0.85
C GLY A 248 -6.24 -24.33 0.35
N ALA A 249 -5.85 -25.59 0.13
CA ALA A 249 -5.31 -26.47 1.17
C ALA A 249 -3.94 -26.00 1.70
N ILE A 250 -3.10 -25.44 0.83
CA ILE A 250 -1.83 -24.81 1.23
C ILE A 250 -2.10 -23.58 2.09
N LEU A 251 -3.02 -22.71 1.67
CA LEU A 251 -3.42 -21.52 2.41
C LEU A 251 -3.97 -21.85 3.79
N GLU A 252 -4.75 -22.93 3.91
CA GLU A 252 -5.21 -23.47 5.20
C GLU A 252 -4.02 -23.84 6.10
N SER A 253 -3.10 -24.65 5.59
CA SER A 253 -1.91 -25.10 6.32
C SER A 253 -1.02 -23.93 6.79
N ILE A 254 -0.82 -22.92 5.94
CA ILE A 254 0.04 -21.78 6.26
C ILE A 254 -0.68 -20.66 7.02
N SER A 255 -2.01 -20.72 7.18
CA SER A 255 -2.79 -19.67 7.86
C SER A 255 -2.45 -19.50 9.35
N SER A 256 -1.90 -20.54 9.98
CA SER A 256 -1.42 -20.49 11.37
C SER A 256 0.02 -19.97 11.50
N HIS A 257 0.74 -19.78 10.40
CA HIS A 257 2.10 -19.30 10.43
C HIS A 257 2.13 -17.79 10.66
N VAL A 258 3.00 -17.36 11.55
CA VAL A 258 3.24 -15.94 11.86
C VAL A 258 4.52 -15.47 11.18
N ARG A 259 4.61 -14.17 10.90
CA ARG A 259 5.79 -13.54 10.28
C ARG A 259 6.14 -14.13 8.92
N THR A 260 5.13 -14.36 8.07
CA THR A 260 5.32 -14.80 6.69
C THR A 260 4.82 -13.75 5.70
N VAL A 261 5.40 -13.73 4.51
CA VAL A 261 4.86 -12.99 3.36
C VAL A 261 4.56 -14.01 2.27
N VAL A 262 3.28 -14.18 1.97
CA VAL A 262 2.76 -15.22 1.09
C VAL A 262 2.43 -14.60 -0.26
N ALA A 263 3.05 -15.09 -1.33
CA ALA A 263 2.67 -14.79 -2.71
C ALA A 263 1.67 -15.84 -3.21
N THR A 264 0.45 -15.41 -3.55
CA THR A 264 -0.56 -16.31 -4.12
C THR A 264 -0.42 -16.44 -5.63
N LEU A 265 -0.95 -17.53 -6.19
CA LEU A 265 -1.18 -17.66 -7.62
C LEU A 265 -2.13 -16.55 -8.09
N GLY A 266 -1.81 -16.01 -9.27
CA GLY A 266 -2.57 -14.94 -9.87
C GLY A 266 -3.67 -15.40 -10.81
N GLY A 267 -4.58 -14.48 -11.09
CA GLY A 267 -5.64 -14.62 -12.08
C GLY A 267 -6.70 -15.65 -11.69
N LYS A 268 -7.37 -16.22 -12.69
CA LYS A 268 -8.53 -17.11 -12.53
C LYS A 268 -8.20 -18.49 -11.95
N HIS A 269 -6.91 -18.85 -11.93
CA HIS A 269 -6.45 -20.15 -11.46
C HIS A 269 -6.13 -20.15 -9.96
N GLY A 270 -5.85 -18.99 -9.38
CA GLY A 270 -5.53 -18.87 -7.96
C GLY A 270 -6.77 -18.91 -7.07
N ALA A 271 -6.62 -19.47 -5.87
CA ALA A 271 -7.59 -19.47 -4.81
C ALA A 271 -8.04 -18.05 -4.43
N ALA A 272 -7.11 -17.09 -4.40
CA ALA A 272 -7.43 -15.69 -4.10
C ALA A 272 -8.37 -15.04 -5.13
N GLY A 273 -8.41 -15.55 -6.37
CA GLY A 273 -9.36 -15.11 -7.40
C GLY A 273 -10.80 -15.57 -7.17
N ARG A 274 -11.05 -16.45 -6.19
CA ARG A 274 -12.35 -17.05 -5.89
C ARG A 274 -12.90 -16.57 -4.56
N SER A 275 -14.14 -16.11 -4.52
CA SER A 275 -14.74 -15.50 -3.33
C SER A 275 -14.91 -16.48 -2.15
N ASP A 276 -15.10 -17.77 -2.42
CA ASP A 276 -15.33 -18.82 -1.43
C ASP A 276 -14.05 -19.30 -0.71
N LYS A 277 -12.86 -18.91 -1.20
CA LYS A 277 -11.55 -19.35 -0.68
C LYS A 277 -10.85 -18.34 0.24
N TRP A 278 -11.50 -17.23 0.60
CA TRP A 278 -10.87 -16.15 1.36
C TRP A 278 -10.72 -16.39 2.86
N ARG A 279 -11.39 -17.40 3.42
CA ARG A 279 -11.42 -17.63 4.88
C ARG A 279 -10.02 -17.69 5.50
N HIS A 280 -9.04 -18.30 4.82
CA HIS A 280 -7.67 -18.44 5.31
C HIS A 280 -6.80 -17.21 4.99
N LEU A 281 -7.12 -16.46 3.94
CA LEU A 281 -6.42 -15.20 3.60
C LEU A 281 -6.65 -14.13 4.66
N TYR A 282 -7.83 -14.12 5.30
CA TYR A 282 -8.14 -13.18 6.39
C TYR A 282 -7.30 -13.38 7.66
N ALA A 283 -6.56 -14.49 7.78
CA ALA A 283 -5.59 -14.72 8.85
C ALA A 283 -4.48 -13.64 8.90
N GLY A 284 -4.13 -13.07 7.75
CA GLY A 284 -3.12 -12.02 7.64
C GLY A 284 -3.64 -10.78 6.94
N PHE A 285 -2.76 -9.81 6.74
CA PHE A 285 -3.05 -8.62 5.96
C PHE A 285 -3.01 -8.95 4.46
N THR A 286 -4.08 -8.63 3.75
CA THR A 286 -4.19 -8.90 2.31
C THR A 286 -3.93 -7.63 1.52
N VAL A 287 -2.97 -7.71 0.59
CA VAL A 287 -2.58 -6.60 -0.30
C VAL A 287 -2.91 -7.01 -1.74
N TRP A 288 -3.80 -6.26 -2.37
CA TRP A 288 -4.12 -6.45 -3.77
C TRP A 288 -3.18 -5.64 -4.67
N LEU A 289 -2.32 -6.33 -5.40
CA LEU A 289 -1.47 -5.77 -6.45
C LEU A 289 -2.24 -5.76 -7.76
N SER A 290 -2.59 -4.57 -8.24
CA SER A 290 -3.41 -4.39 -9.45
C SER A 290 -2.72 -3.45 -10.42
N GLN A 291 -2.58 -3.90 -11.67
CA GLN A 291 -2.11 -3.04 -12.73
C GLN A 291 -3.24 -2.09 -13.16
N THR A 292 -2.89 -0.85 -13.49
CA THR A 292 -3.81 0.18 -13.97
C THR A 292 -3.25 0.88 -15.19
N GLU A 293 -4.15 1.27 -16.09
CA GLU A 293 -3.85 2.13 -17.24
C GLU A 293 -4.00 3.62 -16.92
N ALA A 294 -4.44 3.96 -15.71
CA ALA A 294 -4.60 5.33 -15.27
C ALA A 294 -3.27 6.10 -15.32
N SER A 295 -3.34 7.37 -15.73
CA SER A 295 -2.20 8.29 -15.79
C SER A 295 -1.84 8.92 -14.45
N ASP A 296 -2.80 8.98 -13.53
CA ASP A 296 -2.76 9.73 -12.29
C ASP A 296 -3.45 8.96 -11.15
N GLU A 297 -3.12 9.34 -9.92
CA GLU A 297 -3.58 8.69 -8.70
C GLU A 297 -5.11 8.78 -8.51
N ASP A 298 -5.71 9.93 -8.83
CA ASP A 298 -7.15 10.14 -8.67
C ASP A 298 -7.95 9.21 -9.61
N SER A 299 -7.49 9.08 -10.85
CA SER A 299 -8.08 8.15 -11.83
C SER A 299 -7.92 6.69 -11.41
N ALA A 300 -6.76 6.30 -10.90
CA ALA A 300 -6.51 4.94 -10.38
C ALA A 300 -7.39 4.62 -9.16
N ARG A 301 -7.63 5.63 -8.31
CA ARG A 301 -8.53 5.53 -7.16
C ARG A 301 -9.98 5.35 -7.60
N GLU A 302 -10.46 6.13 -8.57
CA GLU A 302 -11.82 5.99 -9.10
C GLU A 302 -12.04 4.64 -9.81
N GLU A 303 -11.05 4.15 -10.58
CA GLU A 303 -11.07 2.80 -11.15
C GLU A 303 -11.25 1.74 -10.05
N THR A 304 -10.51 1.86 -8.94
CA THR A 304 -10.63 0.93 -7.83
C THR A 304 -11.98 1.01 -7.14
N HIS A 305 -12.52 2.23 -6.93
CA HIS A 305 -13.85 2.41 -6.38
C HIS A 305 -14.93 1.76 -7.25
N ARG A 306 -14.79 1.83 -8.58
CA ARG A 306 -15.68 1.11 -9.52
C ARG A 306 -15.54 -0.40 -9.37
N ASN A 307 -14.32 -0.94 -9.40
CA ASN A 307 -14.08 -2.39 -9.24
C ASN A 307 -14.69 -2.96 -7.95
N VAL A 308 -14.61 -2.20 -6.85
CA VAL A 308 -15.19 -2.58 -5.55
C VAL A 308 -16.71 -2.50 -5.56
N LYS A 309 -17.29 -1.47 -6.18
CA LYS A 309 -18.76 -1.33 -6.33
C LYS A 309 -19.34 -2.43 -7.21
N ASP A 310 -18.65 -2.75 -8.29
CA ASP A 310 -19.11 -3.75 -9.25
C ASP A 310 -18.91 -5.18 -8.71
N GLY A 311 -18.04 -5.36 -7.70
CA GLY A 311 -17.80 -6.64 -7.03
C GLY A 311 -17.27 -7.73 -7.96
N VAL A 312 -16.74 -7.34 -9.13
CA VAL A 312 -16.41 -8.24 -10.24
C VAL A 312 -15.25 -9.17 -9.90
N SER A 313 -14.39 -8.77 -8.98
CA SER A 313 -13.21 -9.54 -8.56
C SER A 313 -13.23 -9.85 -7.08
N ALA A 314 -12.91 -11.09 -6.74
CA ALA A 314 -12.74 -11.51 -5.35
C ALA A 314 -11.62 -10.72 -4.65
N TYR A 315 -10.64 -10.17 -5.38
CA TYR A 315 -9.57 -9.33 -4.82
C TYR A 315 -10.07 -8.07 -4.12
N THR A 316 -11.30 -7.63 -4.39
CA THR A 316 -11.96 -6.53 -3.68
C THR A 316 -12.14 -6.80 -2.17
N ASN A 317 -11.99 -8.07 -1.75
CA ASN A 317 -11.94 -8.47 -0.35
C ASN A 317 -10.66 -8.09 0.39
N ALA A 318 -9.61 -7.66 -0.34
CA ALA A 318 -8.32 -7.32 0.25
C ALA A 318 -8.41 -6.13 1.22
N ASP A 319 -7.51 -6.09 2.19
CA ASP A 319 -7.46 -5.02 3.20
C ASP A 319 -6.93 -3.71 2.59
N VAL A 320 -5.96 -3.79 1.68
CA VAL A 320 -5.37 -2.65 0.96
C VAL A 320 -5.16 -2.98 -0.52
N VAL A 321 -5.07 -1.93 -1.33
CA VAL A 321 -4.82 -2.01 -2.77
C VAL A 321 -3.64 -1.14 -3.17
N VAL A 322 -2.74 -1.69 -3.97
CA VAL A 322 -1.59 -0.98 -4.53
C VAL A 322 -1.70 -1.03 -6.05
N LYS A 323 -1.79 0.16 -6.65
CA LYS A 323 -1.94 0.33 -8.10
C LYS A 323 -0.58 0.52 -8.78
N LEU A 324 -0.37 -0.24 -9.84
CA LEU A 324 0.88 -0.35 -10.59
C LEU A 324 0.71 0.13 -12.02
N GLN A 325 1.49 1.11 -12.45
CA GLN A 325 1.50 1.57 -13.83
C GLN A 325 2.50 0.76 -14.66
N GLY A 326 2.09 -0.45 -15.03
CA GLY A 326 2.93 -1.47 -15.65
C GLY A 326 3.88 -2.17 -14.66
N TRP A 327 4.64 -3.14 -15.15
CA TRP A 327 5.51 -3.98 -14.34
C TRP A 327 6.92 -4.09 -14.93
N ASP A 328 7.92 -3.96 -14.05
CA ASP A 328 9.31 -4.34 -14.29
C ASP A 328 9.89 -4.82 -12.94
N PRO A 329 10.52 -6.01 -12.88
CA PRO A 329 11.09 -6.56 -11.66
C PRO A 329 12.03 -5.62 -10.90
N ALA A 330 12.70 -4.68 -11.59
CA ALA A 330 13.57 -3.70 -10.96
C ALA A 330 12.82 -2.75 -9.99
N TYR A 331 11.50 -2.62 -10.13
CA TYR A 331 10.65 -1.80 -9.26
C TYR A 331 10.04 -2.58 -8.09
N ALA A 332 10.38 -3.86 -7.89
CA ALA A 332 9.81 -4.67 -6.80
C ALA A 332 9.97 -4.00 -5.42
N LYS A 333 11.14 -3.40 -5.14
CA LYS A 333 11.38 -2.64 -3.90
C LYS A 333 10.44 -1.44 -3.74
N SER A 334 10.21 -0.68 -4.81
CA SER A 334 9.28 0.47 -4.80
C SER A 334 7.84 0.00 -4.54
N VAL A 335 7.43 -1.11 -5.17
CA VAL A 335 6.11 -1.71 -4.93
C VAL A 335 5.96 -2.20 -3.49
N ALA A 336 6.97 -2.89 -2.97
CA ALA A 336 7.03 -3.32 -1.58
C ALA A 336 6.94 -2.12 -0.62
N GLN A 337 7.63 -1.02 -0.90
CA GLN A 337 7.55 0.21 -0.12
C GLN A 337 6.11 0.78 -0.11
N GLY A 338 5.44 0.80 -1.26
CA GLY A 338 4.02 1.21 -1.33
C GLY A 338 3.09 0.28 -0.55
N CYS A 339 3.36 -1.04 -0.55
CA CYS A 339 2.61 -2.00 0.26
C CYS A 339 2.75 -1.69 1.76
N LEU A 340 3.97 -1.43 2.24
CA LEU A 340 4.21 -1.06 3.65
C LEU A 340 3.54 0.27 4.01
N SER A 341 3.61 1.25 3.12
CA SER A 341 2.92 2.54 3.32
C SER A 341 1.40 2.35 3.44
N ALA A 342 0.82 1.50 2.58
CA ALA A 342 -0.60 1.14 2.61
C ALA A 342 -1.02 0.43 3.90
N LEU A 343 -0.28 -0.60 4.28
CA LEU A 343 -0.52 -1.35 5.50
C LEU A 343 -0.38 -0.47 6.74
N LYS A 344 0.62 0.42 6.75
CA LYS A 344 0.80 1.39 7.82
C LYS A 344 -0.44 2.28 7.99
N GLN A 345 -0.94 2.91 6.91
CA GLN A 345 -2.15 3.74 7.01
C GLN A 345 -3.36 2.96 7.52
N LEU A 346 -3.53 1.73 7.04
CA LEU A 346 -4.59 0.86 7.53
C LEU A 346 -4.48 0.60 9.04
N ILE A 347 -3.31 0.21 9.52
CA ILE A 347 -3.08 -0.11 10.94
C ILE A 347 -3.22 1.14 11.81
N LEU A 348 -2.76 2.30 11.33
CA LEU A 348 -2.96 3.56 12.05
C LEU A 348 -4.44 3.96 12.13
N SER A 349 -5.26 3.55 11.15
CA SER A 349 -6.71 3.76 11.17
C SER A 349 -7.47 2.81 12.12
N ASP A 350 -7.01 1.57 12.29
CA ASP A 350 -7.51 0.62 13.30
C ASP A 350 -6.34 -0.11 13.99
N LYS A 351 -5.83 0.47 15.08
CA LYS A 351 -4.71 -0.08 15.86
C LYS A 351 -4.98 -1.47 16.45
N LYS A 352 -6.25 -1.88 16.55
CA LYS A 352 -6.64 -3.20 17.08
C LYS A 352 -6.65 -4.29 16.00
N LEU A 353 -6.48 -3.93 14.73
CA LEU A 353 -6.63 -4.84 13.60
C LEU A 353 -5.62 -6.01 13.61
N PRO A 354 -4.31 -5.82 13.88
CA PRO A 354 -3.38 -6.94 14.04
C PRO A 354 -3.84 -7.94 15.11
N GLY A 355 -4.28 -7.42 16.27
CA GLY A 355 -4.81 -8.25 17.38
C GLY A 355 -6.08 -9.02 17.02
N LYS A 356 -6.98 -8.41 16.23
CA LYS A 356 -8.19 -9.08 15.70
C LYS A 356 -7.83 -10.21 14.75
N LYS A 357 -6.88 -10.01 13.83
CA LYS A 357 -6.39 -11.06 12.92
C LYS A 357 -5.74 -12.21 13.70
N GLY A 358 -4.92 -11.90 14.72
CA GLY A 358 -4.38 -12.91 15.64
C GLY A 358 -5.44 -13.67 16.46
N LEU A 359 -6.56 -13.03 16.80
CA LEU A 359 -7.70 -13.73 17.40
C LEU A 359 -8.39 -14.67 16.39
N TYR A 360 -8.58 -14.23 15.16
CA TYR A 360 -9.18 -15.03 14.09
C TYR A 360 -8.38 -16.30 13.80
N ILE A 361 -7.04 -16.22 13.77
CA ILE A 361 -6.15 -17.39 13.67
C ILE A 361 -6.37 -18.35 14.83
N ARG A 362 -6.38 -17.86 16.08
CA ARG A 362 -6.54 -18.69 17.28
C ARG A 362 -7.89 -19.42 17.35
N LEU A 363 -8.91 -18.89 16.67
CA LEU A 363 -10.22 -19.50 16.55
C LEU A 363 -10.33 -20.44 15.33
N GLY A 364 -9.27 -20.60 14.54
CA GLY A 364 -9.20 -21.55 13.44
C GLY A 364 -9.77 -21.04 12.12
N CYS A 365 -9.71 -19.72 11.86
CA CYS A 365 -10.09 -19.13 10.57
C CYS A 365 -11.50 -19.55 10.07
N ARG A 366 -12.49 -19.50 10.96
CA ARG A 366 -13.83 -20.12 10.77
C ARG A 366 -14.69 -19.52 9.66
N GLY A 367 -14.25 -18.43 9.01
CA GLY A 367 -15.00 -17.75 7.96
C GLY A 367 -15.97 -16.67 8.46
N ASP A 368 -15.95 -16.33 9.74
CA ASP A 368 -16.73 -15.25 10.37
C ASP A 368 -16.06 -13.87 10.29
N TRP A 369 -14.93 -13.75 9.59
CA TRP A 369 -14.28 -12.46 9.36
C TRP A 369 -15.18 -11.50 8.55
N PRO A 370 -15.27 -10.19 8.89
CA PRO A 370 -14.51 -9.47 9.92
C PRO A 370 -15.17 -9.46 11.32
N ASN A 371 -16.37 -10.01 11.45
CA ASN A 371 -17.18 -9.98 12.67
C ASN A 371 -17.03 -11.30 13.44
N ILE A 372 -15.90 -11.45 14.13
CA ILE A 372 -15.54 -12.67 14.87
C ILE A 372 -16.62 -12.99 15.92
N GLN A 373 -17.26 -14.15 15.76
CA GLN A 373 -18.31 -14.67 16.62
C GLN A 373 -17.73 -15.29 17.91
N PRO A 374 -18.51 -15.42 18.99
CA PRO A 374 -18.01 -16.03 20.23
C PRO A 374 -17.55 -17.49 20.04
N PRO A 375 -16.73 -18.01 20.99
CA PRO A 375 -16.38 -19.43 21.01
C PRO A 375 -17.64 -20.31 21.09
N GLY A 376 -17.70 -21.37 20.28
CA GLY A 376 -18.86 -22.28 20.20
C GLY A 376 -19.90 -21.93 19.14
N TRP A 377 -19.77 -20.81 18.44
CA TRP A 377 -20.52 -20.54 17.21
C TRP A 377 -20.04 -21.46 16.08
N ASP A 378 -20.99 -22.05 15.35
CA ASP A 378 -20.74 -22.96 14.23
C ASP A 378 -21.30 -22.35 12.94
N PRO A 379 -20.45 -22.04 11.94
CA PRO A 379 -20.88 -21.47 10.65
C PRO A 379 -21.85 -22.39 9.88
N SER A 380 -21.87 -23.68 10.20
CA SER A 380 -22.71 -24.69 9.51
C SER A 380 -24.19 -24.62 9.94
N ARG A 381 -24.50 -23.95 11.06
CA ARG A 381 -25.84 -23.91 11.65
C ARG A 381 -26.76 -22.82 11.09
N GLU A 382 -26.20 -21.80 10.43
CA GLU A 382 -27.00 -20.69 9.86
C GLU A 382 -27.76 -21.04 8.57
N GLY A 383 -27.63 -22.28 8.06
CA GLY A 383 -28.38 -22.78 6.90
C GLY A 383 -29.63 -23.59 7.20
N GLY A 384 -30.04 -23.75 8.46
CA GLY A 384 -31.03 -24.75 8.82
C GLY A 384 -31.89 -24.40 10.04
N GLU A 385 -32.65 -23.31 9.98
CA GLU A 385 -33.83 -23.12 10.84
C GLU A 385 -34.71 -21.99 10.25
N ILE A 386 -35.71 -22.37 9.46
CA ILE A 386 -36.99 -21.65 9.47
C ILE A 386 -37.79 -22.32 10.60
N PRO A 387 -37.97 -21.69 11.76
CA PRO A 387 -38.85 -22.24 12.78
C PRO A 387 -40.26 -22.22 12.22
N GLY A 388 -40.86 -23.42 12.13
CA GLY A 388 -42.17 -23.64 11.56
C GLY A 388 -43.23 -22.75 12.20
N THR A 389 -44.06 -22.16 11.34
CA THR A 389 -45.41 -21.76 11.71
C THR A 389 -46.35 -22.83 11.17
N GLN A 390 -46.76 -23.77 12.04
CA GLN A 390 -48.14 -24.25 12.14
C GLN A 390 -48.30 -25.12 13.38
#